data_AF-A0A2V6PTK8-F1
#
_entry.id   AF-A0A2V6PTK8-F1
#
_cell.length_a   1.000
_cell.length_b   1.000
_cell.length_c   1.000
_cell.angle_alpha   90.00
_cell.angle_beta   90.00
_cell.angle_gamma   90.00
#
_symmetry.space_group_name_H-M   'P 1'
#
loop_
_entity.id
_entity.type
_entity.pdbx_description
1 polymer ?
#
loop_
_entity_poly.entity_id
_entity_poly.type
_entity_poly.pdbx_seq_one_letter_code
_entity_poly.pdbx_strand_id
1 'polypeptide(L)'
;MSPLNPVQLSDLLQVLGPGRSVYLVGSGGCGMSGLGHLLLDLGHTVAGSDLTLNEEIRRLRARGALIHIGHRGEQLRDARPALVVYSSAIRASSVAPLCWRR
;
A
#
# COMPACT_ATOMS: atom_id res chain seq x y z
N MET A 1 10.46 1.56 19.86
CA MET A 1 9.64 1.34 18.64
C MET A 1 8.43 0.54 19.05
N SER A 2 7.35 1.23 19.46
CA SER A 2 6.15 0.54 19.94
C SER A 2 5.38 -0.03 18.75
N PRO A 3 4.83 -1.25 18.87
CA PRO A 3 3.99 -1.84 17.82
C PRO A 3 2.77 -0.94 17.59
N LEU A 4 2.27 -0.93 16.34
CA LEU A 4 1.06 -0.20 15.98
C LEU A 4 -0.10 -0.66 16.88
N ASN A 5 -0.68 0.27 17.64
CA ASN A 5 -1.82 0.01 18.53
C ASN A 5 -3.12 0.06 17.68
N PRO A 6 -4.12 -0.82 17.91
CA PRO A 6 -5.43 -0.79 17.24
C PRO A 6 -6.10 0.60 17.14
N VAL A 7 -5.82 1.52 18.06
CA VAL A 7 -6.30 2.92 18.01
C VAL A 7 -5.83 3.68 16.76
N GLN A 8 -4.65 3.36 16.23
CA GLN A 8 -4.10 4.03 15.04
C GLN A 8 -4.73 3.55 13.72
N LEU A 9 -5.31 2.35 13.70
CA LEU A 9 -5.97 1.80 12.51
C LEU A 9 -7.35 2.44 12.31
N SER A 10 -8.09 2.67 13.40
CA SER A 10 -9.35 3.41 13.36
C SER A 10 -9.17 4.85 12.88
N ASP A 11 -8.12 5.54 13.32
CA ASP A 11 -7.82 6.90 12.87
C ASP A 11 -7.46 6.93 11.38
N LEU A 12 -6.69 5.94 10.91
CA LEU A 12 -6.31 5.79 9.50
C LEU A 12 -7.54 5.51 8.62
N LEU A 13 -8.47 4.69 9.09
CA LEU A 13 -9.74 4.42 8.38
C LEU A 13 -10.67 5.64 8.39
N GLN A 14 -10.68 6.44 9.47
CA GLN A 14 -11.42 7.70 9.53
C GLN A 14 -10.86 8.76 8.57
N VAL A 15 -9.53 8.84 8.41
CA VAL A 15 -8.87 9.76 7.47
C VAL A 15 -9.13 9.36 6.02
N LEU A 16 -9.18 8.05 5.74
CA LEU A 16 -9.46 7.56 4.40
C LEU A 16 -10.91 7.85 4.00
N GLY A 17 -11.89 7.55 4.84
CA GLY A 17 -13.29 7.60 4.40
C GLY A 17 -13.61 6.52 3.34
N PRO A 18 -14.88 6.22 3.12
CA PRO A 18 -15.29 5.06 2.32
C PRO A 18 -14.80 5.15 0.86
N GLY A 19 -14.32 4.02 0.33
CA GLY A 19 -13.99 3.87 -1.09
C GLY A 19 -12.70 4.56 -1.56
N ARG A 20 -11.83 5.03 -0.66
CA ARG A 20 -10.54 5.61 -1.08
C ARG A 20 -9.52 4.58 -1.55
N SER A 21 -8.60 5.07 -2.40
CA SER A 21 -7.47 4.32 -2.93
C SER A 21 -6.27 4.38 -1.99
N VAL A 22 -5.68 3.23 -1.69
CA VAL A 22 -4.46 3.07 -0.88
C VAL A 22 -3.38 2.41 -1.73
N TYR A 23 -2.15 2.94 -1.66
CA TYR A 23 -1.00 2.39 -2.37
C TYR A 23 0.00 1.74 -1.42
N LEU A 24 0.25 0.44 -1.59
CA LEU A 24 1.13 -0.34 -0.74
C LEU A 24 2.49 -0.57 -1.43
N VAL A 25 3.57 -0.04 -0.87
CA VAL A 25 4.94 -0.30 -1.35
C VAL A 25 5.52 -1.48 -0.57
N GLY A 26 5.96 -2.52 -1.27
CA GLY A 26 6.33 -3.81 -0.70
C GLY A 26 5.13 -4.70 -0.39
N SER A 27 4.14 -4.72 -1.29
CA SER A 27 2.85 -5.41 -1.07
C SER A 27 2.97 -6.93 -0.86
N GLY A 28 4.07 -7.53 -1.30
CA GLY A 28 4.34 -8.97 -1.19
C GLY A 28 4.89 -9.40 0.16
N GLY A 29 5.18 -8.49 1.09
CA GLY A 29 5.59 -8.83 2.46
C GLY A 29 4.41 -9.32 3.30
N CYS A 30 4.67 -10.13 4.33
CA CYS A 30 3.61 -10.72 5.18
C CYS A 30 2.67 -9.67 5.82
N GLY A 31 3.21 -8.54 6.32
CA GLY A 31 2.39 -7.49 6.92
C GLY A 31 1.58 -6.70 5.89
N MET A 32 2.21 -6.35 4.75
CA MET A 32 1.58 -5.52 3.73
C MET A 32 0.53 -6.28 2.92
N SER A 33 0.74 -7.57 2.69
CA SER A 33 -0.26 -8.44 2.05
C SER A 33 -1.51 -8.61 2.92
N GLY A 34 -1.33 -8.86 4.22
CA GLY A 34 -2.43 -8.89 5.18
C GLY A 34 -3.21 -7.58 5.23
N LEU A 35 -2.51 -6.44 5.25
CA LEU A 35 -3.16 -5.12 5.19
C LEU A 35 -3.90 -4.90 3.87
N GLY A 36 -3.33 -5.29 2.74
CA GLY A 36 -3.97 -5.19 1.43
C GLY A 36 -5.25 -6.02 1.35
N HIS A 37 -5.23 -7.23 1.88
CA HIS A 37 -6.43 -8.06 1.99
C HIS A 37 -7.51 -7.42 2.83
N LEU A 38 -7.16 -6.92 4.03
CA LEU A 38 -8.11 -6.23 4.90
C LEU A 38 -8.71 -4.99 4.24
N LEU A 39 -7.90 -4.17 3.56
CA LEU A 39 -8.38 -2.96 2.88
C LEU A 39 -9.38 -3.31 1.77
N LEU A 40 -9.13 -4.37 1.01
CA LEU A 40 -10.09 -4.88 0.01
C LEU A 40 -11.38 -5.38 0.67
N ASP A 41 -11.29 -6.09 1.80
CA ASP A 41 -12.45 -6.56 2.57
C ASP A 41 -13.30 -5.39 3.10
N LEU A 42 -12.65 -4.27 3.41
CA LEU A 42 -13.30 -3.02 3.83
C LEU A 42 -13.84 -2.17 2.67
N GLY A 43 -13.70 -2.64 1.42
CA GLY A 43 -14.22 -1.94 0.22
C GLY A 43 -13.34 -0.80 -0.28
N HIS A 44 -12.07 -0.73 0.14
CA HIS A 44 -11.10 0.20 -0.40
C HIS A 44 -10.48 -0.31 -1.70
N THR A 45 -10.04 0.60 -2.56
CA THR A 45 -9.24 0.24 -3.73
C THR A 45 -7.78 0.11 -3.31
N VAL A 46 -7.14 -1.00 -3.67
CA VAL A 46 -5.73 -1.24 -3.35
C VAL A 46 -4.91 -1.23 -4.63
N ALA A 47 -3.90 -0.37 -4.66
CA ALA A 47 -2.81 -0.40 -5.62
C ALA A 47 -1.49 -0.65 -4.89
N GLY A 48 -0.43 -0.98 -5.60
CA GLY A 48 0.86 -1.20 -4.95
C GLY A 48 1.99 -1.56 -5.89
N SER A 49 3.17 -1.75 -5.30
CA SER A 49 4.34 -2.23 -6.03
C SER A 49 5.21 -3.11 -5.15
N ASP A 50 5.90 -4.07 -5.76
CA ASP A 50 6.89 -4.93 -5.10
C ASP A 50 8.06 -5.23 -6.04
N LEU A 51 9.22 -5.64 -5.52
CA LEU A 51 10.40 -5.98 -6.32
C LEU A 51 10.22 -7.31 -7.04
N THR A 52 9.53 -8.28 -6.43
CA THR A 52 9.42 -9.65 -6.96
C THR A 52 7.97 -10.11 -6.99
N LEU A 53 7.62 -10.92 -7.97
CA LEU A 53 6.31 -11.58 -7.98
C LEU A 53 6.34 -12.77 -7.02
N ASN A 54 5.39 -12.81 -6.09
CA ASN A 54 5.21 -13.92 -5.15
C ASN A 54 3.73 -14.32 -5.04
N GLU A 55 3.45 -15.34 -4.23
CA GLU A 55 2.10 -15.88 -4.09
C GLU A 55 1.12 -14.87 -3.48
N GLU A 56 1.56 -14.08 -2.50
CA GLU A 56 0.70 -13.07 -1.87
C GLU A 56 0.31 -11.96 -2.87
N ILE A 57 1.22 -11.55 -3.76
CA ILE A 57 0.90 -10.62 -4.84
C ILE A 57 -0.12 -11.21 -5.81
N ARG A 58 -0.04 -12.51 -6.11
CA ARG A 58 -1.05 -13.17 -6.96
C ARG A 58 -2.42 -13.15 -6.30
N ARG A 59 -2.49 -13.44 -5.00
CA ARG A 59 -3.74 -13.40 -4.22
C ARG A 59 -4.35 -12.01 -4.15
N LEU A 60 -3.54 -10.97 -3.91
CA LEU A 60 -3.99 -9.59 -3.94
C LEU A 60 -4.57 -9.21 -5.31
N ARG A 61 -3.85 -9.54 -6.39
CA ARG A 61 -4.32 -9.28 -7.76
C ARG A 61 -5.62 -10.02 -8.09
N ALA A 62 -5.73 -11.29 -7.68
CA ALA A 62 -6.94 -12.08 -7.87
C ALA A 62 -8.16 -11.47 -7.15
N ARG A 63 -7.92 -10.71 -6.08
CA ARG A 63 -8.95 -9.97 -5.35
C ARG A 63 -9.18 -8.54 -5.86
N GLY A 64 -8.58 -8.17 -7.00
CA GLY A 64 -8.80 -6.88 -7.65
C GLY A 64 -7.79 -5.79 -7.31
N ALA A 65 -6.73 -6.08 -6.56
CA ALA A 65 -5.66 -5.10 -6.33
C ALA A 65 -4.77 -4.91 -7.57
N LEU A 66 -4.42 -3.65 -7.85
CA LEU A 66 -3.48 -3.30 -8.91
C LEU A 66 -2.04 -3.27 -8.37
N ILE A 67 -1.34 -4.40 -8.41
CA ILE A 67 0.05 -4.48 -7.93
C ILE A 67 1.01 -4.48 -9.12
N HIS A 68 1.99 -3.58 -9.14
CA HIS A 68 3.07 -3.52 -10.13
C HIS A 68 4.33 -4.27 -9.65
N ILE A 69 5.10 -4.84 -10.57
CA ILE A 69 6.44 -5.38 -10.27
C ILE A 69 7.49 -4.34 -10.65
N GLY A 70 8.41 -4.07 -9.72
CA GLY A 70 9.34 -2.94 -9.74
C GLY A 70 8.70 -1.65 -9.22
N HIS A 71 9.48 -0.86 -8.48
CA HIS A 71 9.06 0.46 -7.99
C HIS A 71 9.34 1.54 -9.04
N ARG A 72 8.31 2.27 -9.47
CA ARG A 72 8.43 3.39 -10.41
C ARG A 72 7.56 4.55 -9.95
N GLY A 73 8.08 5.78 -10.03
CA GLY A 73 7.36 6.98 -9.58
C GLY A 73 6.08 7.25 -10.37
N GLU A 74 6.03 6.80 -11.63
CA GLU A 74 4.87 6.87 -12.52
C GLU A 74 3.65 6.17 -11.91
N GLN A 75 3.85 5.01 -11.29
CA GLN A 75 2.77 4.18 -10.74
C GLN A 75 1.99 4.91 -9.64
N LEU A 76 2.69 5.69 -8.81
CA LEU A 76 2.08 6.52 -7.77
C LEU A 76 1.28 7.69 -8.36
N ARG A 77 1.78 8.29 -9.45
CA ARG A 77 1.11 9.40 -10.14
C ARG A 77 -0.16 8.95 -10.86
N ASP A 78 -0.14 7.74 -11.41
CA ASP A 78 -1.28 7.15 -12.10
C ASP A 78 -2.36 6.69 -11.11
N ALA A 79 -1.95 6.07 -9.99
CA ALA A 79 -2.87 5.57 -8.97
C ALA A 79 -3.51 6.67 -8.11
N ARG A 80 -2.88 7.86 -8.02
CA ARG A 80 -3.29 9.02 -7.20
C ARG A 80 -3.90 8.61 -5.84
N PRO A 81 -3.18 7.81 -5.03
CA PRO A 81 -3.74 7.25 -3.82
C PRO A 81 -3.98 8.35 -2.78
N ALA A 82 -5.01 8.18 -1.97
CA ALA A 82 -5.25 9.05 -0.80
C ALA A 82 -4.20 8.81 0.30
N LEU A 83 -3.62 7.60 0.32
CA LEU A 83 -2.62 7.19 1.29
C LEU A 83 -1.60 6.25 0.65
N VAL A 84 -0.32 6.49 0.94
CA VAL A 84 0.77 5.59 0.59
C VAL A 84 1.31 4.96 1.87
N VAL A 85 1.38 3.62 1.90
CA VAL A 85 1.91 2.86 3.03
C VAL A 85 3.10 2.05 2.55
N TYR A 86 4.20 2.10 3.30
CA TYR A 86 5.41 1.32 3.03
C TYR A 86 5.86 0.59 4.29
N SER A 87 6.40 -0.61 4.13
CA SER A 87 6.99 -1.35 5.26
C SER A 87 8.28 -0.69 5.73
N SER A 88 8.58 -0.79 7.03
CA SER A 88 9.87 -0.37 7.63
C SER A 88 11.08 -1.13 7.05
N ALA A 89 10.85 -2.28 6.41
CA ALA A 89 11.88 -3.04 5.69
C ALA A 89 12.32 -2.36 4.37
N ILE A 90 11.57 -1.37 3.87
CA ILE A 90 11.98 -0.57 2.73
C ILE A 90 12.86 0.58 3.22
N ARG A 91 14.16 0.50 2.92
CA ARG A 91 15.08 1.63 3.15
C ARG A 91 14.53 2.86 2.45
N ALA A 92 14.38 3.95 3.20
CA ALA A 92 13.94 5.26 2.72
C ALA A 92 14.70 5.75 1.47
N SER A 93 15.90 5.23 1.22
CA SER A 93 16.69 5.51 0.01
C SER A 93 16.10 4.99 -1.31
N SER A 94 15.12 4.07 -1.27
CA SER A 94 14.48 3.52 -2.48
C SER A 94 13.23 4.30 -2.89
N VAL A 95 12.66 5.06 -1.95
CA VAL A 95 11.63 6.07 -2.21
C VAL A 95 12.39 7.37 -2.36
N ALA A 96 12.86 7.66 -3.58
CA ALA A 96 13.31 9.02 -3.88
C ALA A 96 12.22 9.97 -3.38
N PRO A 97 12.56 11.01 -2.58
CA PRO A 97 11.61 12.04 -2.20
C PRO A 97 11.31 12.85 -3.46
N LEU A 98 10.50 12.28 -4.37
CA LEU A 98 9.89 13.03 -5.45
C LEU A 98 8.84 13.91 -4.79
N CYS A 99 9.31 15.07 -4.32
CA CYS A 99 8.63 16.35 -4.37
C CYS A 99 7.09 16.27 -4.43
N TRP A 100 6.46 15.83 -3.33
CA TRP A 100 5.03 16.02 -3.08
C TRP A 100 4.80 17.43 -2.52
N ARG A 101 5.17 18.46 -3.29
CA ARG A 101 4.69 19.82 -3.04
C ARG A 101 3.54 20.08 -4.02
N ARG A 102 2.47 20.62 -3.42
CA ARG A 102 1.20 21.03 -4.02
C ARG A 102 1.33 21.68 -5.38
#